data_AF-A0A2V3IUJ6-F1
#
_entry.id   AF-A0A2V3IUJ6-F1
#
_cell.length_a   1.000
_cell.length_b   1.000
_cell.length_c   1.000
_cell.angle_alpha   90.00
_cell.angle_beta   90.00
_cell.angle_gamma   90.00
#
_symmetry.space_group_name_H-M   'P 1'
#
loop_
_entity.id
_entity.type
_entity.pdbx_description
1 polymer ?
#
loop_
_entity_poly.entity_id
_entity_poly.type
_entity_poly.pdbx_seq_one_letter_code
_entity_poly.pdbx_strand_id
1 'polypeptide(L)'
;MQQELDIASFHIRFYTDSSIANSADQSSQLGYIATLCDKFNRCNILSCRSYNSRRVVRSVMGAEVYAFADGFDVAHMLRFDLESIMNRKLRLCILTDIKSLFDTTVKNSFISEKRLMIEVQAAREAYQQLEILDIGHISGSNNPADGLTKPKTCLALVKLLTTGIMDHHINQWVIRNNKSVFTSPSSLPCR
;
A
#
# COMPACT_ATOMS: atom_id res chain seq x y z
N MET A 1 -1.23 -26.49 4.04
CA MET A 1 0.18 -26.26 3.63
C MET A 1 0.62 -24.96 4.25
N GLN A 2 1.49 -24.99 5.26
CA GLN A 2 2.13 -23.77 5.76
C GLN A 2 3.27 -23.43 4.80
N GLN A 3 3.14 -22.30 4.10
CA GLN A 3 4.14 -21.84 3.14
C GLN A 3 5.19 -21.02 3.90
N GLU A 4 6.42 -21.50 3.91
CA GLU A 4 7.52 -20.87 4.64
C GLU A 4 8.11 -19.72 3.82
N LEU A 5 8.00 -18.48 4.33
CA LEU A 5 8.44 -17.27 3.64
C LEU A 5 9.94 -17.03 3.88
N ASP A 6 10.64 -16.49 2.87
CA ASP A 6 12.07 -16.15 3.02
C ASP A 6 12.27 -14.90 3.88
N ILE A 7 12.57 -15.12 5.16
CA ILE A 7 12.73 -14.07 6.17
C ILE A 7 13.73 -13.00 5.70
N ALA A 8 14.81 -13.37 5.01
CA ALA A 8 15.87 -12.46 4.58
C ALA A 8 15.37 -11.38 3.60
N SER A 9 14.29 -11.63 2.88
CA SER A 9 13.78 -10.76 1.81
C SER A 9 12.41 -10.14 2.08
N PHE A 10 11.97 -10.15 3.35
CA PHE A 10 10.68 -9.56 3.72
C PHE A 10 10.58 -8.08 3.37
N HIS A 11 9.45 -7.75 2.79
CA HIS A 11 8.99 -6.40 2.54
C HIS A 11 7.46 -6.37 2.67
N ILE A 12 6.93 -5.22 3.02
CA ILE A 12 5.50 -4.99 3.13
C ILE A 12 5.00 -4.43 1.80
N ARG A 13 3.95 -5.04 1.26
CA ARG A 13 3.17 -4.48 0.16
C ARG A 13 1.81 -4.06 0.66
N PHE A 14 1.48 -2.82 0.39
CA PHE A 14 0.21 -2.22 0.74
C PHE A 14 -0.58 -1.89 -0.52
N TYR A 15 -1.81 -2.38 -0.59
CA TYR A 15 -2.76 -2.16 -1.68
C TYR A 15 -3.91 -1.33 -1.18
N THR A 16 -4.29 -0.31 -1.95
CA THR A 16 -5.44 0.54 -1.67
C THR A 16 -6.34 0.63 -2.90
N ASP A 17 -7.63 0.74 -2.67
CA ASP A 17 -8.63 1.08 -3.68
C ASP A 17 -9.77 1.84 -3.01
N SER A 18 -10.55 2.53 -3.81
CA SER A 18 -11.79 3.13 -3.39
C SER A 18 -12.84 3.09 -4.49
N SER A 19 -14.10 3.23 -4.08
CA SER A 19 -15.21 3.28 -5.03
C SER A 19 -16.28 4.26 -4.56
N ILE A 20 -16.61 5.22 -5.41
CA ILE A 20 -17.57 6.28 -5.11
C ILE A 20 -18.99 5.79 -5.40
N ALA A 21 -19.92 6.12 -4.50
CA ALA A 21 -21.35 5.89 -4.66
C ALA A 21 -21.75 4.41 -4.90
N ASN A 22 -20.98 3.47 -4.36
CA ASN A 22 -21.30 2.03 -4.43
C ASN A 22 -22.34 1.58 -3.40
N SER A 23 -22.75 2.45 -2.48
CA SER A 23 -23.73 2.15 -1.43
C SER A 23 -25.05 2.90 -1.69
N ALA A 24 -26.17 2.35 -1.20
CA ALA A 24 -27.51 2.96 -1.33
C ALA A 24 -27.56 4.39 -0.78
N ASP A 25 -26.71 4.70 0.21
CA ASP A 25 -26.56 6.01 0.84
C ASP A 25 -25.60 6.95 0.09
N GLN A 26 -25.17 6.59 -1.12
CA GLN A 26 -24.19 7.30 -1.96
C GLN A 26 -22.80 7.51 -1.30
N SER A 27 -22.54 6.82 -0.19
CA SER A 27 -21.25 6.88 0.48
C SER A 27 -20.17 6.14 -0.31
N SER A 28 -18.94 6.64 -0.24
CA SER A 28 -17.78 6.02 -0.90
C SER A 28 -17.24 4.87 -0.08
N GLN A 29 -17.08 3.70 -0.69
CA GLN A 29 -16.45 2.53 -0.09
C GLN A 29 -14.93 2.65 -0.23
N LEU A 30 -14.22 2.51 0.89
CA LEU A 30 -12.75 2.51 0.94
C LEU A 30 -12.26 1.12 1.34
N GLY A 31 -11.09 0.73 0.83
CA GLY A 31 -10.54 -0.57 1.15
C GLY A 31 -9.03 -0.64 1.00
N TYR A 32 -8.42 -1.45 1.86
CA TYR A 32 -7.00 -1.71 1.77
C TYR A 32 -6.61 -3.12 2.19
N ILE A 33 -5.44 -3.56 1.73
CA ILE A 33 -4.81 -4.82 2.10
C ILE A 33 -3.31 -4.59 2.33
N ALA A 34 -2.85 -4.88 3.55
CA ALA A 34 -1.43 -4.92 3.90
C ALA A 34 -0.96 -6.38 3.92
N THR A 35 0.12 -6.66 3.20
CA THR A 35 0.71 -7.99 3.09
C THR A 35 2.19 -7.98 3.42
N LEU A 36 2.68 -9.07 4.02
CA LEU A 36 4.09 -9.37 4.17
C LEU A 36 4.51 -10.27 3.02
N CYS A 37 5.45 -9.82 2.19
CA CYS A 37 5.90 -10.51 0.99
C CYS A 37 7.38 -10.87 1.06
N ASP A 38 7.79 -11.93 0.38
CA ASP A 38 9.18 -12.26 0.12
C ASP A 38 9.58 -11.98 -1.34
N LYS A 39 10.86 -12.18 -1.68
CA LYS A 39 11.38 -11.99 -3.05
C LYS A 39 10.73 -12.87 -4.12
N PHE A 40 10.05 -13.94 -3.74
CA PHE A 40 9.38 -14.87 -4.64
C PHE A 40 7.90 -14.55 -4.81
N ASN A 41 7.46 -13.33 -4.41
CA ASN A 41 6.07 -12.90 -4.45
C ASN A 41 5.13 -13.77 -3.58
N ARG A 42 5.68 -14.57 -2.67
CA ARG A 42 4.89 -15.28 -1.65
C ARG A 42 4.56 -14.31 -0.55
N CYS A 43 3.33 -14.35 -0.08
CA CYS A 43 2.85 -13.34 0.85
C CYS A 43 1.71 -13.79 1.74
N ASN A 44 1.69 -13.23 2.94
CA ASN A 44 0.62 -13.39 3.90
C ASN A 44 -0.07 -12.05 4.14
N ILE A 45 -1.39 -12.06 4.26
CA ILE A 45 -2.16 -10.88 4.66
C ILE A 45 -1.92 -10.63 6.13
N LEU A 46 -1.44 -9.42 6.47
CA LEU A 46 -1.29 -8.97 7.85
C LEU A 46 -2.54 -8.24 8.34
N SER A 47 -3.11 -7.40 7.48
CA SER A 47 -4.31 -6.62 7.79
C SER A 47 -5.08 -6.31 6.51
N CYS A 48 -6.40 -6.31 6.60
CA CYS A 48 -7.27 -5.86 5.53
C CYS A 48 -8.49 -5.17 6.11
N ARG A 49 -9.05 -4.21 5.37
CA ARG A 49 -10.24 -3.49 5.81
C ARG A 49 -11.08 -3.04 4.63
N SER A 50 -12.39 -3.10 4.80
CA SER A 50 -13.41 -2.59 3.88
C SER A 50 -14.43 -1.80 4.69
N TYR A 51 -14.68 -0.54 4.36
CA TYR A 51 -15.59 0.34 5.11
C TYR A 51 -16.06 1.54 4.28
N ASN A 52 -17.21 2.09 4.65
CA ASN A 52 -17.69 3.35 4.11
C ASN A 52 -16.88 4.53 4.68
N SER A 53 -16.55 5.48 3.82
CA SER A 53 -15.90 6.73 4.20
C SER A 53 -16.79 7.51 5.18
N ARG A 54 -16.22 7.89 6.33
CA ARG A 54 -16.87 8.80 7.29
C ARG A 54 -16.86 10.25 6.81
N ARG A 55 -15.93 10.58 5.91
CA ARG A 55 -15.76 11.91 5.33
C ARG A 55 -16.54 12.00 4.02
N VAL A 56 -17.12 13.16 3.74
CA VAL A 56 -17.77 13.43 2.46
C VAL A 56 -16.70 13.49 1.38
N VAL A 57 -16.71 12.50 0.48
CA VAL A 57 -15.85 12.47 -0.70
C VAL A 57 -16.54 13.20 -1.85
N ARG A 58 -15.85 14.14 -2.47
CA ARG A 58 -16.37 14.92 -3.62
C ARG A 58 -15.69 14.59 -4.95
N SER A 59 -14.68 13.71 -4.94
CA SER A 59 -13.92 13.33 -6.12
C SER A 59 -13.33 11.93 -5.95
N VAL A 60 -13.12 11.21 -7.06
CA VAL A 60 -12.47 9.88 -7.08
C VAL A 60 -11.11 9.95 -6.39
N MET A 61 -10.33 10.98 -6.69
CA MET A 61 -9.05 11.24 -6.02
C MET A 61 -9.20 11.36 -4.50
N GLY A 62 -10.24 12.03 -4.00
CA GLY A 62 -10.43 12.20 -2.57
C GLY A 62 -10.69 10.89 -1.84
N ALA A 63 -11.48 9.98 -2.41
CA ALA A 63 -11.69 8.66 -1.83
C ALA A 63 -10.37 7.87 -1.80
N GLU A 64 -9.60 7.89 -2.89
CA GLU A 64 -8.31 7.20 -2.92
C GLU A 64 -7.31 7.74 -1.91
N VAL A 65 -7.20 9.07 -1.79
CA VAL A 65 -6.27 9.69 -0.84
C VAL A 65 -6.66 9.33 0.60
N TYR A 66 -7.96 9.24 0.91
CA TYR A 66 -8.40 8.78 2.22
C TYR A 66 -8.13 7.29 2.44
N ALA A 67 -8.40 6.43 1.47
CA ALA A 67 -8.08 5.00 1.56
C ALA A 67 -6.57 4.77 1.72
N PHE A 68 -5.77 5.54 0.98
CA PHE A 68 -4.31 5.55 1.08
C PHE A 68 -3.87 5.97 2.49
N ALA A 69 -4.37 7.09 3.03
CA ALA A 69 -3.94 7.60 4.33
C ALA A 69 -4.27 6.60 5.44
N ASP A 70 -5.51 6.10 5.48
CA ASP A 70 -5.96 5.17 6.50
C ASP A 70 -5.17 3.85 6.48
N GLY A 71 -4.79 3.37 5.30
CA GLY A 71 -4.01 2.15 5.18
C GLY A 71 -2.49 2.35 5.29
N PHE A 72 -1.98 3.54 4.95
CA PHE A 72 -0.58 3.92 5.15
C PHE A 72 -0.23 3.92 6.63
N ASP A 73 -1.08 4.47 7.50
CA ASP A 73 -0.86 4.47 8.95
C ASP A 73 -0.69 3.04 9.50
N VAL A 74 -1.56 2.12 9.05
CA VAL A 74 -1.52 0.71 9.45
C VAL A 74 -0.29 0.02 8.89
N ALA A 75 0.07 0.27 7.63
CA ALA A 75 1.25 -0.31 7.02
C ALA A 75 2.56 0.20 7.65
N HIS A 76 2.61 1.48 8.02
CA HIS A 76 3.73 2.08 8.73
C HIS A 76 3.87 1.51 10.15
N MET A 77 2.77 1.38 10.89
CA MET A 77 2.75 0.73 12.20
C MET A 77 3.24 -0.73 12.12
N LEU A 78 2.67 -1.52 11.20
CA LEU A 78 3.08 -2.91 10.99
C LEU A 78 4.56 -3.02 10.62
N ARG A 79 5.07 -2.09 9.81
CA ARG A 79 6.49 -2.01 9.49
C ARG A 79 7.30 -1.80 10.76
N PHE A 80 6.98 -0.78 11.55
CA PHE A 80 7.70 -0.46 12.78
C PHE A 80 7.75 -1.64 13.75
N ASP A 81 6.62 -2.30 13.99
CA ASP A 81 6.53 -3.46 14.87
C ASP A 81 7.37 -4.63 14.35
N LEU A 82 7.27 -4.95 13.06
CA LEU A 82 8.03 -6.04 12.46
C LEU A 82 9.53 -5.74 12.39
N GLU A 83 9.92 -4.50 12.15
CA GLU A 83 11.33 -4.09 12.20
C GLU A 83 11.90 -4.29 13.61
N SER A 84 11.13 -3.99 14.65
CA SER A 84 11.50 -4.21 16.05
C SER A 84 11.66 -5.70 16.37
N ILE A 85 10.69 -6.53 15.98
CA ILE A 85 10.70 -7.98 16.23
C ILE A 85 11.84 -8.67 15.48
N MET A 86 12.05 -8.30 14.22
CA MET A 86 13.05 -8.93 13.35
C MET A 86 14.45 -8.30 13.48
N ASN A 87 14.57 -7.20 14.21
CA ASN A 87 15.77 -6.37 14.30
C ASN A 87 16.39 -6.04 12.93
N ARG A 88 15.53 -5.69 11.95
CA ARG A 88 15.94 -5.38 10.58
C ARG A 88 14.98 -4.41 9.95
N LYS A 89 15.51 -3.45 9.17
CA LYS A 89 14.68 -2.59 8.32
C LYS A 89 13.95 -3.37 7.23
N LEU A 90 12.67 -3.12 7.08
CA LEU A 90 11.81 -3.69 6.05
C LEU A 90 11.51 -2.63 5.00
N ARG A 91 11.19 -3.04 3.78
CA ARG A 91 10.76 -2.10 2.73
C ARG A 91 9.25 -1.97 2.79
N LEU A 92 8.72 -0.76 2.69
CA LEU A 92 7.28 -0.51 2.49
C LEU A 92 7.04 -0.06 1.05
N CYS A 93 6.32 -0.88 0.30
CA CYS A 93 5.92 -0.63 -1.08
C CYS A 93 4.42 -0.35 -1.16
N ILE A 94 4.03 0.75 -1.79
CA ILE A 94 2.63 1.12 -1.97
C ILE A 94 2.20 0.86 -3.40
N LEU A 95 1.06 0.20 -3.57
CA LEU A 95 0.51 -0.19 -4.86
C LEU A 95 -0.92 0.34 -4.99
N THR A 96 -1.14 1.14 -6.03
CA THR A 96 -2.45 1.76 -6.35
C THR A 96 -2.71 1.68 -7.85
N ASP A 97 -3.97 1.66 -8.24
CA ASP A 97 -4.40 1.70 -9.63
C ASP A 97 -4.67 3.11 -10.16
N ILE A 98 -4.56 4.14 -9.31
CA ILE A 98 -4.81 5.53 -9.70
C ILE A 98 -3.50 6.29 -9.92
N LYS A 99 -3.16 6.41 -11.21
CA LYS A 99 -1.98 7.14 -11.72
C LYS A 99 -1.90 8.57 -11.20
N SER A 100 -3.02 9.22 -10.93
CA SER A 100 -3.01 10.60 -10.45
C SER A 100 -2.52 10.71 -9.00
N LEU A 101 -2.87 9.78 -8.10
CA LEU A 101 -2.34 9.74 -6.73
C LEU A 101 -0.84 9.50 -6.75
N PHE A 102 -0.42 8.56 -7.59
CA PHE A 102 0.98 8.27 -7.91
C PHE A 102 1.73 9.52 -8.40
N ASP A 103 1.18 10.24 -9.38
CA ASP A 103 1.80 11.44 -9.95
C ASP A 103 1.81 12.61 -8.93
N THR A 104 0.77 12.77 -8.12
CA THR A 104 0.72 13.83 -7.11
C THR A 104 1.72 13.63 -5.99
N THR A 105 1.94 12.39 -5.55
CA THR A 105 2.90 12.10 -4.49
C THR A 105 4.34 12.34 -4.97
N VAL A 106 4.63 12.04 -6.24
CA VAL A 106 6.00 12.09 -6.78
C VAL A 106 6.34 13.42 -7.47
N LYS A 107 5.43 13.97 -8.28
CA LYS A 107 5.69 15.15 -9.15
C LYS A 107 5.35 16.49 -8.48
N ASN A 108 5.04 16.49 -7.18
CA ASN A 108 4.67 17.68 -6.42
C ASN A 108 3.53 18.51 -7.05
N SER A 109 2.59 17.87 -7.76
CA SER A 109 1.45 18.56 -8.39
C SER A 109 0.42 19.02 -7.35
N PHE A 110 -0.30 20.11 -7.63
CA PHE A 110 -1.30 20.63 -6.69
C PHE A 110 -2.65 19.94 -6.88
N ILE A 111 -3.28 19.54 -5.77
CA ILE A 111 -4.70 19.15 -5.75
C ILE A 111 -5.52 20.40 -5.41
N SER A 112 -6.60 20.64 -6.15
CA SER A 112 -7.50 21.78 -5.96
C SER A 112 -8.28 21.73 -4.63
N GLU A 113 -8.53 20.53 -4.13
CA GLU A 113 -9.22 20.30 -2.86
C GLU A 113 -8.27 20.49 -1.66
N LYS A 114 -8.38 21.64 -1.00
CA LYS A 114 -7.52 22.06 0.13
C LYS A 114 -7.41 21.04 1.26
N ARG A 115 -8.47 20.27 1.54
CA ARG A 115 -8.50 19.28 2.63
C ARG A 115 -7.61 18.07 2.34
N LEU A 116 -7.51 17.65 1.07
CA LEU A 116 -6.68 16.53 0.66
C LEU A 116 -5.19 16.87 0.70
N MET A 117 -4.84 18.17 0.68
CA MET A 117 -3.44 18.59 0.72
C MET A 117 -2.73 18.12 1.98
N ILE A 118 -3.40 18.01 3.12
CA ILE A 118 -2.78 17.53 4.37
C ILE A 118 -2.29 16.09 4.20
N GLU A 119 -3.19 15.20 3.76
CA GLU A 119 -2.88 13.78 3.54
C GLU A 119 -1.81 13.59 2.47
N VAL A 120 -1.87 14.37 1.38
CA VAL A 120 -0.85 14.33 0.32
C VAL A 120 0.50 14.84 0.80
N GLN A 121 0.54 15.87 1.65
CA GLN A 121 1.81 16.35 2.21
C GLN A 121 2.40 15.34 3.20
N ALA A 122 1.57 14.67 4.01
CA ALA A 122 2.02 13.57 4.86
C ALA A 122 2.62 12.42 4.03
N ALA A 123 1.95 12.03 2.93
CA ALA A 123 2.48 11.03 1.99
C ALA A 123 3.82 11.45 1.36
N ARG A 124 3.94 12.73 0.99
CA ARG A 124 5.18 13.29 0.43
C ARG A 124 6.30 13.31 1.44
N GLU A 125 6.02 13.71 2.68
CA GLU A 125 6.98 13.72 3.77
C GLU A 125 7.45 12.30 4.07
N ALA A 126 6.54 11.34 4.23
CA ALA A 126 6.87 9.92 4.40
C ALA A 126 7.74 9.37 3.25
N TYR A 127 7.41 9.75 2.00
CA TYR A 127 8.24 9.42 0.85
C TYR A 127 9.61 10.08 0.92
N GLN A 128 9.70 11.36 1.31
CA GLN A 128 10.94 12.11 1.48
C GLN A 128 11.84 11.52 2.56
N GLN A 129 11.27 11.13 3.71
CA GLN A 129 11.93 10.53 4.89
C GLN A 129 12.27 9.05 4.72
N LEU A 130 11.99 8.43 3.56
CA LEU A 130 12.28 7.03 3.24
C LEU A 130 11.44 6.01 4.04
N GLU A 131 10.30 6.45 4.58
CA GLU A 131 9.32 5.57 5.20
C GLU A 131 8.57 4.77 4.12
N ILE A 132 8.24 5.44 3.01
CA ILE A 132 7.75 4.83 1.77
C ILE A 132 8.93 4.72 0.82
N LEU A 133 9.30 3.49 0.46
CA LEU A 133 10.45 3.29 -0.41
C LEU A 133 10.07 3.29 -1.88
N ASP A 134 9.04 2.52 -2.22
CA ASP A 134 8.61 2.32 -3.59
C ASP A 134 7.12 2.59 -3.69
N ILE A 135 6.74 3.34 -4.73
CA ILE A 135 5.35 3.52 -5.11
C ILE A 135 5.21 2.93 -6.51
N GLY A 136 4.27 2.00 -6.66
CA GLY A 136 3.99 1.31 -7.92
C GLY A 136 2.56 1.55 -8.38
N HIS A 137 2.40 1.85 -9.66
CA HIS A 137 1.11 1.88 -10.32
C HIS A 137 0.79 0.48 -10.88
N ILE A 138 -0.36 -0.06 -10.53
CA ILE A 138 -0.87 -1.36 -11.01
C ILE A 138 -2.15 -1.17 -11.81
N SER A 139 -2.61 -2.19 -12.55
CA SER A 139 -3.95 -2.14 -13.13
C SER A 139 -4.98 -2.53 -12.06
N GLY A 140 -6.19 -1.94 -12.10
CA GLY A 140 -7.26 -2.32 -11.18
C GLY A 140 -7.60 -3.81 -11.22
N SER A 141 -7.46 -4.48 -12.38
CA SER A 141 -7.61 -5.93 -12.51
C SER A 141 -6.64 -6.75 -11.64
N ASN A 142 -5.49 -6.17 -11.33
CA ASN A 142 -4.42 -6.77 -10.54
C ASN A 142 -4.43 -6.28 -9.09
N ASN A 143 -5.29 -5.31 -8.75
CA ASN A 143 -5.40 -4.76 -7.42
C ASN A 143 -6.30 -5.65 -6.56
N PRO A 144 -5.78 -6.36 -5.54
CA PRO A 144 -6.62 -7.18 -4.66
C PRO A 144 -7.58 -6.31 -3.83
N ALA A 145 -7.29 -5.02 -3.62
CA ALA A 145 -8.17 -4.11 -2.90
C ALA A 145 -9.48 -3.81 -3.66
N ASP A 146 -9.55 -4.03 -4.98
CA ASP A 146 -10.80 -3.97 -5.75
C ASP A 146 -11.87 -4.90 -5.16
N GLY A 147 -11.46 -6.05 -4.62
CA GLY A 147 -12.37 -7.02 -4.02
C GLY A 147 -12.96 -6.56 -2.69
N LEU A 148 -12.41 -5.49 -2.10
CA LEU A 148 -12.90 -4.90 -0.85
C LEU A 148 -13.83 -3.71 -1.08
N THR A 149 -13.84 -3.13 -2.27
CA THR A 149 -14.50 -1.84 -2.55
C THR A 149 -15.64 -1.96 -3.56
N LYS A 150 -15.56 -2.97 -4.43
CA LYS A 150 -16.49 -3.18 -5.55
C LYS A 150 -17.26 -4.50 -5.32
N PRO A 151 -18.55 -4.57 -5.69
CA PRO A 151 -19.37 -5.76 -5.47
C PRO A 151 -19.02 -6.95 -6.39
N LYS A 152 -18.03 -6.80 -7.26
CA LYS A 152 -17.59 -7.81 -8.22
C LYS A 152 -16.53 -8.71 -7.61
N THR A 153 -16.49 -9.98 -8.03
CA THR A 153 -15.39 -10.89 -7.69
C THR A 153 -14.06 -10.33 -8.20
N CYS A 154 -13.09 -10.17 -7.30
CA CYS A 154 -11.72 -9.79 -7.66
C CYS A 154 -10.82 -11.03 -7.74
N LEU A 155 -10.38 -11.39 -8.95
CA LEU A 155 -9.51 -12.54 -9.17
C LEU A 155 -8.15 -12.39 -8.47
N ALA A 156 -7.61 -11.18 -8.38
CA ALA A 156 -6.36 -10.92 -7.67
C ALA A 156 -6.48 -11.25 -6.17
N LEU A 157 -7.61 -10.86 -5.55
CA LEU A 157 -7.89 -11.19 -4.15
C LEU A 157 -8.11 -12.70 -3.95
N VAL A 158 -8.87 -13.35 -4.84
CA VAL A 158 -9.09 -14.80 -4.76
C VAL A 158 -7.77 -15.56 -4.88
N LYS A 159 -6.91 -15.18 -5.83
CA LYS A 159 -5.58 -15.77 -6.00
C LYS A 159 -4.72 -15.58 -4.75
N LEU A 160 -4.72 -14.38 -4.17
CA LEU A 160 -4.01 -14.08 -2.93
C LEU A 160 -4.46 -15.00 -1.79
N LEU A 161 -5.77 -15.10 -1.55
CA LEU A 161 -6.32 -15.89 -0.46
C LEU A 161 -6.11 -17.40 -0.64
N THR A 162 -6.18 -17.88 -1.88
CA THR A 162 -6.09 -19.33 -2.17
C THR A 162 -4.66 -19.83 -2.28
N THR A 163 -3.74 -19.00 -2.78
CA THR A 163 -2.36 -19.42 -3.10
C THR A 163 -1.29 -18.78 -2.23
N GLY A 164 -1.59 -17.69 -1.54
CA GLY A 164 -0.58 -16.91 -0.82
C GLY A 164 0.47 -16.29 -1.76
N ILE A 165 0.14 -16.07 -3.04
CA ILE A 165 1.08 -15.52 -4.03
C ILE A 165 0.48 -14.27 -4.67
N MET A 166 1.23 -13.17 -4.60
CA MET A 166 0.93 -11.90 -5.27
C MET A 166 1.89 -11.64 -6.42
N ASP A 167 1.62 -12.33 -7.53
CA ASP A 167 2.35 -12.17 -8.77
C ASP A 167 1.48 -11.42 -9.79
N HIS A 168 1.81 -10.14 -9.99
CA HIS A 168 1.14 -9.25 -10.94
C HIS A 168 2.13 -8.24 -11.53
N HIS A 169 1.78 -7.76 -12.72
CA HIS A 169 2.57 -6.77 -13.44
C HIS A 169 2.36 -5.38 -12.83
N ILE A 170 3.47 -4.70 -12.56
CA ILE A 170 3.49 -3.32 -12.08
C ILE A 170 3.82 -2.43 -13.28
N ASN A 171 2.85 -1.60 -13.65
CA ASN A 171 2.88 -0.81 -14.87
C ASN A 171 3.97 0.25 -14.84
N GLN A 172 4.19 0.85 -13.67
CA GLN A 172 5.20 1.87 -13.48
C GLN A 172 5.66 1.87 -12.03
N TRP A 173 6.97 1.83 -11.84
CA TRP A 173 7.59 2.09 -10.56
C TRP A 173 8.11 3.52 -10.50
N VAL A 174 8.00 4.13 -9.33
CA VAL A 174 8.92 5.20 -8.93
C VAL A 174 9.90 4.57 -7.95
N ILE A 175 11.06 4.20 -8.50
CA ILE A 175 12.17 3.66 -7.72
C ILE A 175 13.05 4.83 -7.31
N ARG A 176 13.26 5.02 -6.02
CA ARG A 176 14.30 5.92 -5.53
C ARG A 176 15.65 5.21 -5.67
N ASN A 177 16.58 5.79 -6.43
CA ASN A 177 17.93 5.25 -6.70
C ASN A 177 18.87 5.29 -5.48
N ASN A 178 18.39 4.96 -4.27
CA ASN A 178 19.22 4.93 -3.07
C ASN A 178 19.31 3.49 -2.53
N LYS A 179 20.24 2.71 -3.11
CA LYS A 179 20.52 1.31 -2.75
C LYS A 179 21.22 1.16 -1.38
N SER A 180 21.61 2.24 -0.73
CA SER A 180 22.48 2.25 0.46
C SER A 180 21.80 1.99 1.80
N VAL A 181 20.46 1.94 1.87
CA VAL A 181 19.74 1.86 3.16
C VAL A 181 19.37 0.42 3.57
N PHE A 182 19.44 -0.55 2.66
CA PHE A 182 19.03 -1.94 2.91
C PHE A 182 20.16 -2.97 2.78
N THR A 183 21.43 -2.53 2.83
CA THR A 183 22.55 -3.47 2.90
C THR A 183 22.52 -4.21 4.24
N SER A 184 22.68 -5.54 4.15
CA SER A 184 22.80 -6.53 5.23
C SER A 184 23.52 -6.01 6.48
N PRO A 185 23.17 -6.53 7.69
CA PRO A 185 23.77 -6.06 8.93
C PRO A 185 25.28 -6.31 8.89
N SER A 186 26.06 -5.26 8.69
CA SER A 186 27.45 -5.24 9.08
C SER A 186 27.47 -5.28 10.60
N SER A 187 27.92 -6.41 11.12
CA SER A 187 28.22 -6.67 12.53
C SER A 187 28.85 -5.47 13.22
N LEU A 188 28.14 -4.84 14.15
CA LEU A 188 28.73 -4.03 15.21
C LEU A 188 27.93 -4.22 16.52
N PRO A 189 28.60 -4.20 17.68
CA PRO A 189 28.24 -5.03 18.82
C PRO A 189 27.20 -4.37 19.74
N CYS A 190 26.57 -5.23 20.53
CA CYS A 190 25.71 -4.88 21.67
C CYS A 190 26.29 -3.71 22.49
N ARG A 191 25.42 -2.75 22.79
CA ARG A 191 25.45 -1.98 24.02
C ARG A 191 24.03 -1.75 24.51
#